data_AF-A0A2E2IQD2-F1
#
_entry.id   AF-A0A2E2IQD2-F1
#
_cell.length_a   1.000
_cell.length_b   1.000
_cell.length_c   1.000
_cell.angle_alpha   90.00
_cell.angle_beta   90.00
_cell.angle_gamma   90.00
#
_symmetry.space_group_name_H-M   'P 1'
#
loop_
_entity.id
_entity.type
_entity.pdbx_description
1 polymer ?
#
loop_
_entity_poly.entity_id
_entity_poly.type
_entity_poly.pdbx_seq_one_letter_code
_entity_poly.pdbx_strand_id
1 'polypeptide(L)' 'MRKLEQLKEQALQLLKEEGALHTHQLASMCTTVVSITEMNEALIELNNEELVDFKVRVGWYLQKDNDDADNA' A
#
# COMPACT_ATOMS: atom_id res chain seq x y z
N MET A 1 -3.79 -2.43 -20.70
CA MET A 1 -3.71 -2.16 -19.25
C MET A 1 -2.29 -2.47 -18.79
N ARG A 2 -1.64 -1.59 -18.03
CA ARG A 2 -0.26 -1.81 -17.53
C ARG A 2 -0.32 -2.48 -16.14
N LYS A 3 0.53 -3.48 -15.91
CA LYS A 3 0.61 -4.32 -14.69
C LYS A 3 0.74 -3.51 -13.39
N LEU A 4 1.46 -2.39 -13.44
CA LEU A 4 1.73 -1.53 -12.28
C LEU A 4 0.46 -0.93 -11.66
N GLU A 5 -0.47 -0.46 -12.49
CA GLU A 5 -1.74 0.13 -12.02
C GLU A 5 -2.58 -0.90 -11.26
N GLN A 6 -2.56 -2.16 -11.68
CA GLN A 6 -3.24 -3.25 -10.97
C GLN A 6 -2.60 -3.52 -9.61
N LEU A 7 -1.27 -3.40 -9.49
CA LEU A 7 -0.56 -3.56 -8.22
C LEU A 7 -0.87 -2.41 -7.26
N LYS A 8 -0.94 -1.18 -7.76
CA LYS A 8 -1.35 -0.01 -6.97
C LYS A 8 -2.75 -0.21 -6.38
N GLU A 9 -3.72 -0.59 -7.22
CA GLU A 9 -5.10 -0.82 -6.78
C GLU A 9 -5.18 -1.94 -5.73
N GLN A 10 -4.49 -3.06 -5.97
CA GLN A 10 -4.42 -4.17 -5.00
C GLN A 10 -3.76 -3.76 -3.68
N ALA A 11 -2.65 -3.02 -3.73
CA ALA A 11 -1.97 -2.56 -2.53
C ALA A 11 -2.87 -1.64 -1.70
N LEU A 12 -3.57 -0.70 -2.34
CA LEU A 12 -4.54 0.18 -1.66
C LEU A 12 -5.69 -0.60 -1.03
N GLN A 13 -6.23 -1.60 -1.74
CA GLN A 13 -7.30 -2.45 -1.20
C GLN A 13 -6.83 -3.23 0.03
N LEU A 14 -5.67 -3.88 -0.06
CA LEU A 14 -5.10 -4.66 1.05
C LEU A 14 -4.83 -3.78 2.28
N LEU A 15 -4.27 -2.58 2.08
CA LEU A 15 -4.04 -1.63 3.18
C LEU A 15 -5.34 -1.11 3.79
N LYS A 16 -6.43 -1.03 3.02
CA LYS A 16 -7.76 -0.66 3.52
C LYS A 16 -8.40 -1.76 4.36
N GLU A 17 -8.21 -3.01 3.97
CA GLU A 17 -8.83 -4.18 4.62
C GLU A 17 -8.06 -4.61 5.88
N GLU A 18 -6.72 -4.64 5.79
CA GLU A 18 -5.84 -5.19 6.83
C GLU A 18 -5.16 -4.10 7.67
N GLY A 19 -5.22 -2.84 7.24
CA GLY A 19 -4.48 -1.74 7.84
C GLY A 19 -3.02 -1.71 7.38
N ALA A 20 -2.10 -1.52 8.32
CA ALA A 20 -0.69 -1.35 7.96
C ALA A 20 0.02 -2.68 7.66
N LEU A 21 0.73 -2.73 6.52
CA LEU A 21 1.42 -3.94 6.04
C LEU A 21 2.82 -3.63 5.51
N HIS A 22 3.76 -4.53 5.75
CA HIS A 22 5.07 -4.47 5.11
C HIS A 22 5.02 -4.91 3.63
N THR A 23 5.96 -4.42 2.82
CA THR A 23 6.05 -4.71 1.37
C THR A 23 5.99 -6.22 1.06
N HIS A 24 6.64 -7.06 1.87
CA HIS A 24 6.65 -8.51 1.66
C HIS A 24 5.28 -9.15 1.95
N GLN A 25 4.50 -8.60 2.90
CA GLN A 25 3.15 -9.07 3.18
C GLN A 25 2.23 -8.71 2.02
N LEU A 26 2.29 -7.46 1.54
CA LEU A 26 1.53 -7.00 0.37
C LEU A 26 1.83 -7.85 -0.87
N ALA A 27 3.11 -8.13 -1.16
CA ALA A 27 3.49 -8.98 -2.28
C ALA A 27 3.00 -10.43 -2.12
N SER A 28 2.95 -10.96 -0.89
CA SER A 28 2.47 -12.32 -0.61
C SER A 28 0.94 -12.43 -0.64
N MET A 29 0.21 -11.34 -0.46
CA MET A 29 -1.26 -11.31 -0.43
C MET A 29 -1.86 -11.01 -1.81
N CYS A 30 -1.04 -10.59 -2.78
CA CYS A 30 -1.45 -10.47 -4.17
C CYS A 30 -1.94 -11.83 -4.72
N THR A 31 -3.02 -11.79 -5.49
CA THR A 31 -3.60 -12.96 -6.17
C THR A 31 -2.70 -13.53 -7.27
N THR A 32 -1.73 -12.73 -7.72
CA THR A 32 -0.73 -13.13 -8.70
C THR A 32 0.65 -13.13 -8.04
N VAL A 33 1.58 -13.92 -8.57
CA VAL A 33 2.97 -13.90 -8.08
C VAL A 33 3.59 -12.56 -8.45
N VAL A 34 3.92 -11.77 -7.42
CA VAL A 34 4.51 -10.43 -7.54
C VAL A 34 5.84 -10.44 -6.80
N SER A 35 6.88 -9.91 -7.42
CA SER A 35 8.16 -9.73 -6.70
C SER A 35 8.05 -8.58 -5.70
N ILE A 36 8.82 -8.67 -4.60
CA ILE A 36 8.90 -7.58 -3.61
C ILE A 36 9.30 -6.26 -4.29
N THR A 37 10.18 -6.32 -5.30
CA THR A 37 10.62 -5.14 -6.07
C THR A 37 9.46 -4.48 -6.81
N GLU A 38 8.64 -5.25 -7.54
CA GLU A 38 7.49 -4.71 -8.27
C GLU A 38 6.44 -4.11 -7.34
N MET A 39 6.18 -4.75 -6.21
CA MET A 39 5.28 -4.22 -5.19
C MET A 39 5.86 -2.93 -4.58
N ASN A 40 7.17 -2.88 -4.35
CA ASN A 40 7.84 -1.70 -3.83
C ASN A 40 7.77 -0.51 -4.80
N GLU A 41 7.91 -0.74 -6.11
CA GLU A 41 7.73 0.29 -7.12
C GLU A 41 6.31 0.86 -7.09
N ALA A 42 5.29 0.00 -6.98
CA ALA A 42 3.90 0.44 -6.85
C ALA A 42 3.68 1.31 -5.60
N LEU A 43 4.23 0.90 -4.44
CA LEU A 43 4.10 1.62 -3.17
C LEU A 43 4.83 2.96 -3.17
N ILE A 44 5.99 3.05 -3.83
CA ILE A 44 6.71 4.32 -4.01
C ILE A 44 5.88 5.29 -4.86
N GLU A 45 5.25 4.82 -5.94
CA GLU A 45 4.38 5.69 -6.73
C GLU A 45 3.15 6.14 -5.93
N LEU A 46 2.49 5.24 -5.19
CA LEU A 46 1.38 5.60 -4.30
C LEU A 46 1.79 6.61 -3.22
N ASN A 47 3.03 6.53 -2.73
CA ASN A 47 3.57 7.48 -1.76
C ASN A 47 3.83 8.85 -2.37
N ASN A 48 4.37 8.89 -3.59
CA ASN A 48 4.51 10.13 -4.35
C ASN A 48 3.15 10.76 -4.71
N GLU A 49 2.10 9.94 -4.82
CA GLU A 49 0.70 10.35 -4.99
C GLU A 49 0.01 10.71 -3.66
N GLU A 50 0.73 10.68 -2.53
CA GLU A 50 0.23 11.00 -1.17
C GLU A 50 -0.96 10.12 -0.72
N LEU A 51 -1.06 8.90 -1.25
CA LEU A 51 -2.11 7.95 -0.91
C LEU A 51 -1.72 7.02 0.25
N VAL A 52 -0.43 6.72 0.38
CA VAL A 52 0.13 5.85 1.41
C VAL A 52 1.38 6.47 2.01
N ASP A 53 1.69 6.10 3.25
CA ASP A 53 2.92 6.49 3.94
C ASP A 53 3.61 5.26 4.54
N PHE A 54 4.89 5.37 4.86
CA PHE A 54 5.72 4.27 5.35
C PHE A 54 6.40 4.61 6.67
N LYS A 55 6.22 3.74 7.67
CA LYS A 55 6.98 3.77 8.93
C LYS A 55 7.69 2.44 9.14
N VAL A 56 9.00 2.46 9.36
CA VAL A 56 9.84 1.25 9.47
C VAL A 56 9.29 0.18 10.42
N ARG A 57 8.69 0.57 11.55
CA ARG A 57 8.13 -0.37 12.55
C ARG A 57 6.69 -0.82 12.28
N VAL A 58 6.01 -0.17 11.34
CA VAL A 58 4.57 -0.33 11.10
C VAL A 58 4.29 -0.90 9.70
N GLY A 59 5.15 -0.58 8.72
CA GLY A 59 4.93 -0.88 7.31
C GLY A 59 4.32 0.32 6.57
N TRP A 60 3.74 0.01 5.42
CA TRP A 60 2.94 0.92 4.61
C TRP A 60 1.53 1.02 5.19
N TYR A 61 0.92 2.20 5.13
CA TYR A 61 -0.46 2.44 5.58
C TYR A 61 -1.11 3.55 4.75
N LEU A 62 -2.45 3.59 4.71
CA LEU A 62 -3.17 4.63 4.00
C LEU A 62 -3.01 5.99 4.70
N GLN A 63 -2.75 7.04 3.92
CA GLN A 63 -2.57 8.39 4.47
C GLN A 63 -3.90 9.02 4.93
N LYS A 64 -5.03 8.61 4.34
CA LYS A 64 -6.37 9.16 4.62
C LYS A 64 -6.91 8.83 6.02
N ASP A 65 -6.35 7.84 6.73
CA ASP A 65 -6.71 7.55 8.12
C ASP A 65 -6.19 8.60 9.12
N ASN A 66 -5.41 9.60 8.69
CA ASN A 66 -4.97 10.72 9.56
C ASN A 66 -5.92 11.94 9.57
N ASP A 67 -6.94 12.01 8.71
CA ASP A 67 -7.87 13.17 8.66
C ASP A 67 -9.09 12.98 9.60
N ASP A 68 -9.28 11.79 10.20
CA ASP A 68 -10.41 11.44 11.09
C ASP A 68 -10.02 11.45 12.59
N ALA A 69 -8.96 12.17 12.97
CA ALA A 69 -8.50 12.29 14.37
C ALA A 69 -8.89 13.63 15.05
N ASP A 70 -9.83 14.39 14.49
CA ASP A 70 -10.32 15.67 15.04
C ASP A 70 -11.84 15.88 14.85
N ASN A 71 -12.66 14.81 14.96
CA ASN A 71 -14.12 14.97 14.99
C ASN A 71 -14.85 13.93 15.88
N ALA A 72 -14.73 14.10 17.21
CA ALA A 72 -15.75 13.74 18.20
C ALA A 72 -15.51 14.47 19.53
#